data_AF-A0A7L2RXM6-F1
#
_entry.id   AF-A0A7L2RXM6-F1
#
_cell.length_a   1.000
_cell.length_b   1.000
_cell.length_c   1.000
_cell.angle_alpha   90.00
_cell.angle_beta   90.00
_cell.angle_gamma   90.00
#
_symmetry.space_group_name_H-M   'P 1'
#
loop_
_entity.id
_entity.type
_entity.pdbx_description
1 polymer ?
#
loop_
_entity_poly.entity_id
_entity_poly.type
_entity_poly.pdbx_seq_one_letter_code
_entity_poly.pdbx_strand_id
1 'polypeptide(L)'
;AGSTMTANVCKKITAQLTGAIGKQEDVSVQLEALDILSDMLSRLGGTLNSFHSSILTCLLPQLTSPRLAVRKRAIIALGHLVLTCSGNIFSELTEHLLAELKRNESTSTTRTYIQCVAAISRQAGHRIG
;
A
#
# COMPACT_ATOMS: atom_id res chain seq x y z
N ALA A 1 12.85 23.45 -12.74
CA ALA A 1 14.05 23.00 -12.00
C ALA A 1 13.69 22.28 -10.68
N GLY A 2 12.88 22.87 -9.79
CA GLY A 2 12.52 22.25 -8.51
C GLY A 2 11.70 20.95 -8.60
N SER A 3 10.77 20.85 -9.56
CA SER A 3 9.90 19.67 -9.75
C SER A 3 10.66 18.41 -10.17
N THR A 4 11.71 18.54 -10.99
CA THR A 4 12.54 17.41 -11.45
C THR A 4 13.40 16.83 -10.34
N MET A 5 13.89 17.67 -9.43
CA MET A 5 14.64 17.23 -8.25
C MET A 5 13.76 16.46 -7.27
N THR A 6 12.56 16.96 -6.98
CA THR A 6 11.59 16.28 -6.11
C THR A 6 11.24 14.90 -6.64
N ALA A 7 11.00 14.75 -7.95
CA ALA A 7 10.71 13.46 -8.57
C ALA A 7 11.86 12.45 -8.43
N ASN A 8 13.11 12.89 -8.61
CA ASN A 8 14.29 12.02 -8.48
C ASN A 8 14.55 11.59 -7.03
N VAL A 9 14.32 12.48 -6.06
CA VAL A 9 14.40 12.16 -4.64
C VAL A 9 13.32 11.15 -4.25
N CYS A 10 12.07 11.39 -4.68
CA CYS A 10 10.97 10.47 -4.46
C CYS A 10 11.27 9.09 -5.05
N LYS A 11 11.78 9.02 -6.28
CA LYS A 11 12.22 7.77 -6.91
C LYS A 11 13.21 6.98 -6.05
N LYS A 12 14.26 7.65 -5.56
CA LYS A 12 15.31 6.98 -4.77
C LYS A 12 14.76 6.50 -3.42
N ILE A 13 14.00 7.34 -2.74
CA ILE A 13 13.42 7.00 -1.43
C ILE A 13 12.40 5.88 -1.57
N THR A 14 11.47 5.96 -2.53
CA THR A 14 10.46 4.91 -2.76
C THR A 14 11.10 3.55 -3.07
N ALA A 15 12.18 3.50 -3.86
CA ALA A 15 12.91 2.27 -4.12
C ALA A 15 13.57 1.68 -2.86
N GLN A 16 14.13 2.53 -2.00
CA GLN A 16 14.72 2.08 -0.72
C GLN A 16 13.65 1.59 0.26
N LEU A 17 12.54 2.30 0.36
CA LEU A 17 11.42 1.93 1.25
C LEU A 17 10.79 0.61 0.83
N THR A 18 10.50 0.43 -0.47
CA THR A 18 9.94 -0.84 -0.98
C THR A 18 10.91 -2.01 -0.74
N GLY A 19 12.22 -1.79 -0.89
CA GLY A 19 13.24 -2.76 -0.50
C GLY A 19 13.22 -3.11 1.00
N ALA A 20 13.15 -2.11 1.87
CA ALA A 20 13.10 -2.30 3.33
C ALA A 20 11.83 -3.06 3.78
N ILE A 21 10.68 -2.73 3.18
CA ILE A 21 9.40 -3.40 3.44
C ILE A 21 9.43 -4.87 2.97
N GLY A 22 10.03 -5.12 1.80
CA GLY A 22 10.08 -6.44 1.19
C GLY A 22 11.03 -7.44 1.85
N LYS A 23 12.17 -6.97 2.40
CA LYS A 23 13.17 -7.85 3.04
C LYS A 23 12.70 -8.45 4.36
N GLN A 24 11.88 -7.73 5.13
CA GLN A 24 11.32 -8.17 6.41
C GLN A 24 12.35 -8.63 7.46
N GLU A 25 13.62 -8.23 7.34
CA GLU A 25 14.71 -8.65 8.25
C GLU A 25 14.53 -8.07 9.66
N ASP A 26 14.19 -6.77 9.76
CA ASP A 26 13.91 -6.09 11.01
C ASP A 26 12.51 -5.47 10.96
N VAL A 27 11.63 -5.94 11.85
CA VAL A 27 10.24 -5.48 11.93
C VAL A 27 10.16 -4.01 12.32
N SER A 28 11.07 -3.49 13.15
CA SER A 28 11.07 -2.07 13.50
C SER A 28 11.33 -1.19 12.28
N VAL A 29 12.32 -1.56 11.47
CA VAL A 29 12.65 -0.90 10.19
C VAL A 29 11.50 -1.03 9.19
N GLN A 30 10.90 -2.21 9.09
CA GLN A 30 9.76 -2.45 8.21
C GLN A 30 8.57 -1.55 8.56
N LEU A 31 8.26 -1.43 9.86
CA LEU A 31 7.16 -0.61 10.35
C LEU A 31 7.41 0.88 10.09
N GLU A 32 8.64 1.36 10.33
CA GLU A 32 9.03 2.74 10.02
C GLU A 32 8.97 3.02 8.51
N ALA A 33 9.44 2.09 7.70
CA ALA A 33 9.37 2.21 6.25
C ALA A 33 7.92 2.28 5.73
N LEU A 34 7.00 1.52 6.32
CA LEU A 34 5.57 1.61 6.02
C LEU A 34 4.96 2.97 6.42
N ASP A 35 5.35 3.51 7.57
CA ASP A 35 4.87 4.82 8.03
C ASP A 35 5.38 5.94 7.11
N ILE A 36 6.67 5.94 6.77
CA ILE A 36 7.26 6.90 5.82
C ILE A 36 6.59 6.78 4.44
N LEU A 37 6.39 5.56 3.94
CA LEU A 37 5.73 5.35 2.65
C LEU A 37 4.27 5.85 2.66
N SER A 38 3.54 5.58 3.74
CA SER A 38 2.16 6.05 3.91
C SER A 38 2.08 7.58 3.91
N ASP A 39 3.04 8.22 4.56
CA ASP A 39 3.14 9.67 4.68
C ASP A 39 3.59 10.35 3.37
N MET A 40 4.44 9.67 2.59
CA MET A 40 4.76 10.07 1.22
C MET A 40 3.55 9.96 0.29
N LEU A 41 2.80 8.86 0.36
CA LEU A 41 1.61 8.65 -0.48
C LEU A 41 0.51 9.68 -0.18
N SER A 42 0.28 10.02 1.10
CA SER A 42 -0.76 10.98 1.49
C SER A 42 -0.50 12.39 0.97
N ARG A 43 0.77 12.81 0.89
CA ARG A 43 1.14 14.16 0.45
C ARG A 43 1.56 14.26 -1.02
N LEU A 44 2.22 13.22 -1.53
CA LEU A 44 2.91 13.23 -2.82
C LEU A 44 2.38 12.16 -3.78
N GLY A 45 1.23 11.54 -3.48
CA GLY A 45 0.69 10.39 -4.21
C GLY A 45 0.70 10.58 -5.74
N GLY A 46 0.24 11.72 -6.25
CA GLY A 46 0.23 12.01 -7.69
C GLY A 46 1.62 12.14 -8.33
N THR A 47 2.64 12.52 -7.57
CA THR A 47 4.04 12.56 -8.04
C THR A 47 4.66 11.16 -8.11
N LEU A 48 4.08 10.20 -7.38
CA LEU A 48 4.55 8.81 -7.30
C LEU A 48 3.89 7.87 -8.32
N ASN A 49 3.11 8.38 -9.28
CA ASN A 49 2.32 7.57 -10.22
C ASN A 49 3.14 6.45 -10.91
N SER A 50 4.38 6.72 -11.32
CA SER A 50 5.25 5.73 -11.97
C SER A 50 5.73 4.61 -11.03
N PHE A 51 5.56 4.77 -9.71
CA PHE A 51 5.93 3.79 -8.69
C PHE A 51 4.74 3.06 -8.10
N HIS A 52 3.50 3.48 -8.37
CA HIS A 52 2.30 2.90 -7.76
C HIS A 52 2.20 1.39 -7.95
N SER A 53 2.56 0.88 -9.13
CA SER A 53 2.61 -0.57 -9.37
C SER A 53 3.61 -1.28 -8.44
N SER A 54 4.85 -0.79 -8.37
CA SER A 54 5.86 -1.35 -7.46
C SER A 54 5.47 -1.24 -6.00
N ILE A 55 4.82 -0.15 -5.61
CA ILE A 55 4.30 0.06 -4.25
C ILE A 55 3.19 -0.95 -3.95
N LEU A 56 2.24 -1.15 -4.87
CA LEU A 56 1.16 -2.12 -4.70
C LEU A 56 1.73 -3.53 -4.52
N THR A 57 2.62 -3.98 -5.42
CA THR A 57 3.26 -5.30 -5.34
C THR A 57 4.02 -5.48 -4.02
N CYS A 58 4.62 -4.41 -3.49
CA CYS A 58 5.32 -4.45 -2.21
C CYS A 58 4.36 -4.55 -1.00
N LEU A 59 3.19 -3.89 -1.07
CA LEU A 59 2.24 -3.77 0.05
C LEU A 59 1.31 -4.99 0.19
N LEU A 60 0.89 -5.63 -0.91
CA LEU A 60 -0.06 -6.76 -0.85
C LEU A 60 0.43 -7.92 0.04
N PRO A 61 1.70 -8.39 -0.04
CA PRO A 61 2.19 -9.44 0.85
C PRO A 61 2.20 -9.06 2.33
N GLN A 62 2.18 -7.77 2.65
CA GLN A 62 2.20 -7.29 4.04
C GLN A 62 0.85 -7.50 4.74
N LEU A 63 -0.24 -7.69 3.99
CA LEU A 63 -1.56 -8.01 4.53
C LEU A 63 -1.62 -9.39 5.19
N THR A 64 -0.69 -10.29 4.87
CA THR A 64 -0.60 -11.63 5.47
C THR A 64 0.51 -11.76 6.51
N SER A 65 1.28 -10.71 6.78
CA SER A 65 2.39 -10.70 7.75
C SER A 65 2.00 -11.34 9.08
N PRO A 66 2.84 -12.14 9.76
CA PRO A 66 2.51 -12.68 11.08
C PRO A 66 2.34 -11.57 12.14
N ARG A 67 2.82 -10.35 11.88
CA ARG A 67 2.74 -9.20 12.79
C ARG A 67 1.51 -8.35 12.46
N LEU A 68 0.54 -8.27 13.37
CA LEU A 68 -0.67 -7.45 13.17
C LEU A 68 -0.36 -5.95 12.95
N ALA A 69 0.69 -5.42 13.58
CA ALA A 69 1.11 -4.03 13.39
C ALA A 69 1.54 -3.73 11.94
N VAL A 70 2.19 -4.69 11.28
CA VAL A 70 2.59 -4.60 9.87
C VAL A 70 1.34 -4.55 8.99
N ARG A 71 0.39 -5.48 9.22
CA ARG A 71 -0.89 -5.52 8.48
C ARG A 71 -1.65 -4.19 8.58
N LYS A 72 -1.75 -3.65 9.80
CA LYS A 72 -2.45 -2.38 10.06
C LYS A 72 -1.81 -1.22 9.28
N ARG A 73 -0.48 -1.11 9.29
CA ARG A 73 0.24 -0.06 8.56
C ARG A 73 0.18 -0.24 7.05
N ALA A 74 0.21 -1.47 6.55
CA ALA A 74 0.01 -1.76 5.13
C ALA A 74 -1.39 -1.34 4.65
N ILE A 75 -2.43 -1.59 5.45
CA ILE A 75 -3.80 -1.13 5.15
C ILE A 75 -3.85 0.41 5.03
N ILE A 76 -3.17 1.12 5.94
CA ILE A 76 -3.10 2.59 5.91
C ILE A 76 -2.41 3.07 4.63
N ALA A 77 -1.27 2.48 4.27
CA ALA A 77 -0.54 2.79 3.05
C ALA A 77 -1.40 2.57 1.79
N LEU A 78 -2.09 1.44 1.70
CA LEU A 78 -3.02 1.14 0.60
C LEU A 78 -4.18 2.14 0.56
N GLY A 79 -4.72 2.54 1.71
CA GLY A 79 -5.73 3.58 1.81
C GLY A 79 -5.28 4.94 1.26
N HIS A 80 -4.00 5.30 1.43
CA HIS A 80 -3.46 6.51 0.80
C HIS A 80 -3.15 6.33 -0.68
N LEU A 81 -2.71 5.14 -1.11
CA LEU A 81 -2.45 4.83 -2.51
C LEU A 81 -3.71 5.04 -3.38
N VAL A 82 -4.87 4.55 -2.93
CA VAL A 82 -6.12 4.61 -3.71
C VAL A 82 -6.65 6.02 -3.99
N LEU A 83 -6.16 7.03 -3.27
CA LEU A 83 -6.52 8.43 -3.48
C LEU A 83 -5.97 8.99 -4.80
N THR A 84 -4.85 8.45 -5.29
CA THR A 84 -4.14 9.00 -6.45
C THR A 84 -3.79 7.97 -7.52
N CYS A 85 -3.96 6.68 -7.25
CA CYS A 85 -3.63 5.65 -8.21
C CYS A 85 -4.58 5.61 -9.41
N SER A 86 -4.07 5.12 -10.54
CA SER A 86 -4.84 4.97 -11.78
C SER A 86 -5.99 3.95 -11.63
N GLY A 87 -6.90 3.92 -12.60
CA GLY A 87 -7.96 2.91 -12.68
C GLY A 87 -7.43 1.49 -12.60
N ASN A 88 -6.39 1.19 -13.38
CA ASN A 88 -5.80 -0.16 -13.47
C ASN A 88 -5.26 -0.65 -12.12
N ILE A 89 -4.49 0.19 -11.41
CA ILE A 89 -3.92 -0.18 -10.10
C ILE A 89 -5.03 -0.39 -9.06
N PHE A 90 -6.09 0.41 -9.14
CA PHE A 90 -7.24 0.25 -8.25
C PHE A 90 -8.03 -1.02 -8.52
N SER A 91 -8.25 -1.36 -9.79
CA SER A 91 -8.87 -2.62 -10.19
C SER A 91 -8.02 -3.81 -9.73
N GLU A 92 -6.71 -3.78 -9.96
CA GLU A 92 -5.77 -4.83 -9.53
C GLU A 92 -5.85 -5.07 -8.01
N LEU A 93 -5.79 -3.99 -7.21
CA LEU A 93 -5.96 -4.08 -5.76
C LEU A 93 -7.31 -4.69 -5.37
N THR A 94 -8.39 -4.22 -5.97
CA THR A 94 -9.75 -4.64 -5.62
C THR A 94 -9.99 -6.10 -6.00
N GLU A 95 -9.54 -6.53 -7.17
CA GLU A 95 -9.59 -7.93 -7.63
C GLU A 95 -8.81 -8.84 -6.69
N HIS A 96 -7.59 -8.44 -6.29
CA HIS A 96 -6.80 -9.19 -5.32
C HIS A 96 -7.53 -9.34 -3.97
N LEU A 97 -8.06 -8.25 -3.41
CA LEU A 97 -8.79 -8.29 -2.13
C LEU A 97 -10.03 -9.20 -2.21
N LEU A 98 -10.79 -9.13 -3.31
CA LEU A 98 -11.97 -9.98 -3.51
C LEU A 98 -11.59 -11.46 -3.69
N ALA A 99 -10.51 -11.74 -4.41
CA ALA A 99 -10.01 -13.11 -4.58
C ALA A 99 -9.60 -13.72 -3.24
N GLU A 100 -8.86 -12.97 -2.41
CA GLU A 100 -8.42 -13.43 -1.10
C GLU A 100 -9.58 -13.61 -0.11
N LEU A 101 -10.57 -12.73 -0.14
CA LEU A 101 -11.80 -12.89 0.64
C LEU A 101 -12.59 -14.14 0.24
N LYS A 102 -12.66 -14.46 -1.06
CA LYS A 102 -13.28 -15.69 -1.54
C LYS A 102 -12.50 -16.94 -1.13
N ARG A 103 -11.17 -16.86 -1.14
CA ARG A 103 -10.28 -17.95 -0.72
C ARG A 103 -10.46 -18.28 0.76
N ASN A 104 -10.68 -17.27 1.61
CA ASN A 104 -11.04 -17.41 3.03
C ASN A 104 -10.13 -18.39 3.80
N GLU A 105 -8.81 -18.32 3.58
CA GLU A 105 -7.83 -19.28 4.10
C GLU A 105 -7.78 -19.32 5.64
N SER A 106 -7.91 -18.17 6.30
CA SER A 106 -7.94 -18.12 7.76
C SER A 106 -8.81 -16.96 8.26
N THR A 107 -9.51 -17.15 9.36
CA THR A 107 -10.31 -16.08 9.99
C THR A 107 -9.49 -14.82 10.30
N SER A 108 -8.19 -14.98 10.61
CA SER A 108 -7.27 -13.87 10.89
C SER A 108 -6.98 -13.03 9.64
N THR A 109 -6.60 -13.67 8.53
CA THR A 109 -6.32 -12.99 7.26
C THR A 109 -7.59 -12.45 6.64
N THR A 110 -8.71 -13.20 6.67
CA THR A 110 -10.01 -12.73 6.19
C THR A 110 -10.44 -11.43 6.89
N ARG A 111 -10.30 -11.33 8.23
CA ARG A 111 -10.57 -10.08 8.95
C ARG A 111 -9.67 -8.93 8.48
N THR A 112 -8.41 -9.21 8.18
CA THR A 112 -7.46 -8.20 7.67
C THR A 112 -7.91 -7.69 6.29
N TYR A 113 -8.30 -8.59 5.39
CA TYR A 113 -8.80 -8.20 4.07
C TYR A 113 -10.11 -7.41 4.15
N ILE A 114 -11.04 -7.79 5.03
CA ILE A 114 -12.26 -7.01 5.30
C ILE A 114 -11.92 -5.59 5.76
N GLN A 115 -10.97 -5.46 6.70
CA GLN A 115 -10.51 -4.15 7.17
C GLN A 115 -9.86 -3.33 6.05
N CYS A 116 -9.10 -3.98 5.17
CA CYS A 116 -8.51 -3.33 4.00
C CYS A 116 -9.58 -2.82 3.04
N VAL A 117 -10.57 -3.64 2.70
CA VAL A 117 -11.73 -3.24 1.88
C VAL A 117 -12.45 -2.05 2.51
N ALA A 118 -12.75 -2.12 3.80
CA ALA A 118 -13.39 -1.01 4.50
C ALA A 118 -12.55 0.28 4.46
N ALA A 119 -11.23 0.19 4.56
CA ALA A 119 -10.34 1.34 4.48
C ALA A 119 -10.32 1.98 3.09
N ILE A 120 -10.21 1.18 2.03
CA ILE A 120 -10.22 1.70 0.66
C ILE A 120 -11.59 2.28 0.30
N SER A 121 -12.69 1.67 0.75
CA SER A 121 -14.04 2.19 0.49
C SER A 121 -14.28 3.55 1.13
N ARG A 122 -13.70 3.81 2.31
CA ARG A 122 -13.78 5.14 2.94
C ARG A 122 -13.02 6.21 2.17
N GLN A 123 -11.88 5.86 1.58
CA GLN A 123 -11.01 6.82 0.87
C GLN A 123 -11.42 7.03 -0.58
N ALA A 124 -11.89 5.98 -1.25
CA ALA A 124 -12.12 5.94 -2.68
C ALA A 124 -13.53 5.43 -3.03
N GLY A 125 -14.52 5.67 -2.16
CA GLY A 125 -15.90 5.21 -2.35
C GLY A 125 -16.52 5.65 -3.68
N HIS A 126 -16.14 6.84 -4.18
CA HIS A 126 -16.56 7.35 -5.50
C HIS A 126 -16.06 6.51 -6.70
N ARG A 127 -15.11 5.58 -6.47
CA ARG A 127 -14.56 4.67 -7.48
C ARG A 127 -15.13 3.25 -7.39
N ILE A 128 -15.98 2.98 -6.39
CA ILE A 128 -16.53 1.66 -6.06
C ILE A 128 -17.97 1.46 -6.59
N GLY A 129 -18.54 2.45 -7.30
CA GLY A 129 -19.89 2.40 -7.86
C GLY A 129 -19.92 2.83 -9.31
#